data_AF-A0A0N8IMN4-F1
#
_entry.id   AF-A0A0N8IMN4-F1
#
_cell.length_a   1.000
_cell.length_b   1.000
_cell.length_c   1.000
_cell.angle_alpha   90.00
_cell.angle_beta   90.00
_cell.angle_gamma   90.00
#
_symmetry.space_group_name_H-M   'P 1'
#
loop_
_entity.id
_entity.type
_entity.pdbx_description
1 polymer ?
#
loop_
_entity_poly.entity_id
_entity_poly.type
_entity_poly.pdbx_seq_one_letter_code
_entity_poly.pdbx_strand_id
1 'polypeptide(L)'
;MENDWDKALGSLSKIKVFSNPNNEPVTISGEANDLRCIGVGTDAAVFQSLSAPAYAIKIYAEDKVHKVQVEANVYQILEDSPFFSTCFASYDEYLVLSYEKGKTLFDCILQGIHIPEQVVNEVEDAREYVRNKGLNPRDIHLKNILLQNGRAKIIDVSEYTLQGNDFRWEHLKKGYEQYYHLIDGNSVPFWLVETIRKWYNQQGKNSSYEEFTKNILKLLYKKWN
;
A
#
# COMPACT_ATOMS: atom_id res chain seq x y z
N MET A 1 11.61 -25.32 17.25
CA MET A 1 11.19 -24.11 17.99
C MET A 1 9.95 -23.62 17.28
N GLU A 2 8.87 -23.42 18.01
CA GLU A 2 7.62 -22.88 17.49
C GLU A 2 7.83 -21.37 17.28
N ASN A 3 7.52 -20.86 16.09
CA ASN A 3 7.62 -19.44 15.82
C ASN A 3 6.47 -18.71 16.53
N ASP A 4 6.67 -17.46 16.93
CA ASP A 4 5.63 -16.73 17.66
C ASP A 4 4.33 -16.55 16.84
N TRP A 5 4.43 -16.50 15.52
CA TRP A 5 3.27 -16.43 14.62
C TRP A 5 2.55 -17.77 14.44
N ASP A 6 3.12 -18.91 14.85
CA ASP A 6 2.46 -20.21 14.74
C ASP A 6 1.17 -20.25 15.59
N LYS A 7 1.14 -19.45 16.66
CA LYS A 7 -0.04 -19.23 17.52
C LYS A 7 -1.26 -18.67 16.78
N ALA A 8 -1.05 -18.01 15.63
CA ALA A 8 -2.11 -17.43 14.81
C ALA A 8 -2.67 -18.42 13.76
N LEU A 9 -1.94 -19.48 13.42
CA LEU A 9 -2.27 -20.38 12.30
C LEU A 9 -3.62 -21.09 12.48
N GLY A 10 -3.93 -21.50 13.70
CA GLY A 10 -5.22 -22.15 14.01
C GLY A 10 -6.41 -21.25 13.67
N SER A 11 -6.30 -19.95 13.95
CA SER A 11 -7.36 -18.98 13.69
C SER A 11 -7.42 -18.57 12.21
N LEU A 12 -6.28 -18.52 11.54
CA LEU A 12 -6.20 -18.23 10.11
C LEU A 12 -6.92 -19.26 9.25
N SER A 13 -6.88 -20.55 9.62
CA SER A 13 -7.59 -21.61 8.89
C SER A 13 -9.11 -21.45 8.80
N LYS A 14 -9.69 -20.54 9.60
CA LYS A 14 -11.11 -20.20 9.58
C LYS A 14 -11.45 -19.06 8.60
N ILE A 15 -10.43 -18.42 8.05
CA ILE A 15 -10.55 -17.27 7.15
C ILE A 15 -10.28 -17.73 5.71
N LYS A 16 -11.13 -17.30 4.79
CA LYS A 16 -10.92 -17.44 3.35
C LYS A 16 -10.98 -16.08 2.67
N VAL A 17 -10.19 -15.92 1.62
CA VAL A 17 -10.13 -14.70 0.82
C VAL A 17 -10.50 -15.05 -0.62
N PHE A 18 -11.39 -14.27 -1.22
CA PHE A 18 -11.87 -14.46 -2.59
C PHE A 18 -11.65 -13.19 -3.40
N SER A 19 -11.14 -13.33 -4.63
CA SER A 19 -10.99 -12.20 -5.52
C SER A 19 -12.33 -11.77 -6.10
N ASN A 20 -12.41 -10.49 -6.48
CA ASN A 20 -13.57 -9.92 -7.15
C ASN A 20 -13.16 -9.40 -8.54
N PRO A 21 -14.08 -9.39 -9.52
CA PRO A 21 -13.79 -8.88 -10.86
C PRO A 21 -13.50 -7.36 -10.84
N ASN A 22 -12.94 -6.84 -11.93
CA ASN A 22 -12.71 -5.41 -12.16
C ASN A 22 -11.78 -4.70 -11.15
N ASN A 23 -10.83 -5.44 -10.56
CA ASN A 23 -9.93 -4.93 -9.51
C ASN A 23 -10.69 -4.36 -8.29
N GLU A 24 -11.86 -4.93 -7.98
CA GLU A 24 -12.54 -4.64 -6.72
C GLU A 24 -11.81 -5.33 -5.55
N PRO A 25 -11.86 -4.76 -4.32
CA PRO A 25 -11.22 -5.36 -3.15
C PRO A 25 -11.70 -6.78 -2.89
N VAL A 26 -10.85 -7.66 -2.35
CA VAL A 26 -11.19 -9.04 -2.03
C VAL A 26 -12.35 -9.16 -1.02
N THR A 27 -13.11 -10.24 -1.11
CA THR A 27 -14.11 -10.62 -0.12
C THR A 27 -13.48 -11.55 0.91
N ILE A 28 -13.69 -11.25 2.19
CA ILE A 28 -13.27 -12.10 3.32
C ILE A 28 -14.47 -12.93 3.78
N SER A 29 -14.30 -14.23 3.92
CA SER A 29 -15.30 -15.15 4.47
C SER A 29 -14.76 -15.84 5.72
N GLY A 30 -15.62 -16.03 6.71
CA GLY A 30 -15.27 -16.56 8.02
C GLY A 30 -14.85 -15.47 9.01
N GLU A 31 -14.72 -15.88 10.27
CA GLU A 31 -14.36 -14.99 11.38
C GLU A 31 -13.52 -15.73 12.42
N ALA A 32 -12.65 -14.98 13.09
CA ALA A 32 -11.90 -15.44 14.24
C ALA A 32 -11.74 -14.28 15.23
N ASN A 33 -12.14 -14.49 16.48
CA ASN A 33 -12.20 -13.42 17.50
C ASN A 33 -10.82 -12.83 17.86
N ASP A 34 -9.75 -13.55 17.56
CA ASP A 34 -8.36 -13.18 17.81
C ASP A 34 -7.64 -12.65 16.56
N LEU A 35 -8.35 -12.48 15.44
CA LEU A 35 -7.81 -11.88 14.22
C LEU A 35 -8.50 -10.54 13.93
N ARG A 36 -7.67 -9.53 13.69
CA ARG A 36 -8.11 -8.22 13.22
C ARG A 36 -7.73 -8.05 11.76
N CYS A 37 -8.71 -7.83 10.88
CA CYS A 37 -8.43 -7.37 9.52
C CYS A 37 -7.89 -5.92 9.59
N ILE A 38 -6.68 -5.72 9.09
CA ILE A 38 -5.96 -4.44 9.09
C ILE A 38 -5.74 -3.86 7.69
N GLY A 39 -6.04 -4.63 6.63
CA GLY A 39 -5.99 -4.15 5.25
C GLY A 39 -6.76 -5.07 4.30
N VAL A 40 -7.37 -4.48 3.27
CA VAL A 40 -8.05 -5.22 2.20
C VAL A 40 -7.58 -4.66 0.86
N GLY A 41 -6.88 -5.49 0.10
CA GLY A 41 -6.40 -5.20 -1.25
C GLY A 41 -7.23 -5.89 -2.31
N THR A 42 -6.76 -5.88 -3.56
CA THR A 42 -7.41 -6.54 -4.71
C THR A 42 -7.04 -8.00 -4.85
N ASP A 43 -5.87 -8.40 -4.35
CA ASP A 43 -5.37 -9.77 -4.42
C ASP A 43 -5.35 -10.48 -3.07
N ALA A 44 -5.34 -9.73 -1.96
CA ALA A 44 -5.12 -10.26 -0.62
C ALA A 44 -5.81 -9.40 0.45
N ALA A 45 -6.04 -10.01 1.61
CA ALA A 45 -6.41 -9.32 2.84
C ALA A 45 -5.31 -9.53 3.90
N VAL A 46 -5.09 -8.51 4.73
CA VAL A 46 -4.04 -8.50 5.74
C VAL A 46 -4.67 -8.54 7.13
N PHE A 47 -4.21 -9.47 7.95
CA PHE A 47 -4.70 -9.70 9.30
C PHE A 47 -3.58 -9.54 10.32
N GLN A 48 -3.94 -9.13 11.53
CA GLN A 48 -3.06 -9.13 12.69
C GLN A 48 -3.69 -10.00 13.77
N SER A 49 -2.91 -10.91 14.35
CA SER A 49 -3.36 -11.72 15.47
C SER A 49 -3.14 -11.00 16.79
N LEU A 50 -4.10 -11.12 17.72
CA LEU A 50 -3.98 -10.61 19.08
C LEU A 50 -2.90 -11.37 19.88
N SER A 51 -2.65 -12.64 19.57
CA SER A 51 -1.62 -13.46 20.25
C SER A 51 -0.21 -13.24 19.68
N ALA A 52 -0.11 -12.66 18.48
CA ALA A 52 1.14 -12.38 17.77
C ALA A 52 1.13 -10.98 17.11
N PRO A 53 0.99 -9.89 17.90
CA PRO A 53 0.71 -8.55 17.37
C PRO A 53 1.88 -7.91 16.61
N ALA A 54 3.09 -8.48 16.70
CA ALA A 54 4.25 -8.02 15.94
C ALA A 54 4.19 -8.36 14.44
N TYR A 55 3.24 -9.21 14.03
CA TYR A 55 3.15 -9.75 12.69
C TYR A 55 1.88 -9.33 11.96
N ALA A 56 2.02 -9.11 10.66
CA ALA A 56 0.94 -8.94 9.71
C ALA A 56 0.92 -10.17 8.79
N ILE A 57 -0.24 -10.79 8.63
CA ILE A 57 -0.44 -12.01 7.86
C ILE A 57 -1.24 -11.64 6.62
N LYS A 58 -0.59 -11.65 5.46
CA LYS A 58 -1.21 -11.30 4.17
C LYS A 58 -1.69 -12.59 3.50
N ILE A 59 -3.00 -12.81 3.51
CA ILE A 59 -3.67 -13.98 2.92
C ILE A 59 -4.16 -13.61 1.54
N TYR A 60 -3.74 -14.37 0.52
CA TYR A 60 -4.10 -14.11 -0.86
C TYR A 60 -5.41 -14.84 -1.21
N ALA A 61 -6.14 -14.30 -2.18
CA ALA A 61 -7.26 -15.02 -2.76
C ALA A 61 -6.80 -16.33 -3.41
N GLU A 62 -7.67 -17.35 -3.42
CA GLU A 62 -7.35 -18.70 -3.94
C GLU A 62 -6.77 -18.67 -5.37
N ASP A 63 -7.25 -17.79 -6.25
CA ASP A 63 -6.74 -17.64 -7.63
C ASP A 63 -5.48 -16.75 -7.74
N LYS A 64 -5.01 -16.19 -6.63
CA LYS A 64 -3.87 -15.26 -6.53
C LYS A 64 -2.69 -15.83 -5.74
N VAL A 65 -2.77 -17.06 -5.23
CA VAL A 65 -1.72 -17.71 -4.43
C VAL A 65 -0.35 -17.74 -5.10
N HIS A 66 -0.29 -17.77 -6.44
CA HIS A 66 0.97 -17.66 -7.19
C HIS A 66 1.75 -16.37 -6.89
N LYS A 67 1.07 -15.29 -6.45
CA LYS A 67 1.71 -14.02 -6.07
C LYS A 67 2.45 -14.10 -4.74
N VAL A 68 2.15 -15.07 -3.88
CA VAL A 68 2.81 -15.25 -2.58
C VAL A 68 4.32 -15.41 -2.78
N GLN A 69 4.74 -16.33 -3.64
CA GLN A 69 6.16 -16.58 -3.88
C GLN A 69 6.83 -15.46 -4.69
N VAL A 70 6.08 -14.77 -5.55
CA VAL A 70 6.59 -13.58 -6.25
C VAL A 70 6.96 -12.49 -5.25
N GLU A 71 6.06 -12.16 -4.32
CA GLU A 71 6.29 -11.13 -3.32
C GLU A 71 7.35 -11.57 -2.28
N ALA A 72 7.35 -12.83 -1.85
CA ALA A 72 8.40 -13.37 -0.99
C ALA A 72 9.80 -13.21 -1.60
N ASN A 73 9.94 -13.51 -2.89
CA ASN A 73 11.21 -13.35 -3.62
C ASN A 73 11.63 -11.87 -3.72
N VAL A 74 10.68 -10.94 -3.85
CA VAL A 74 10.99 -9.51 -3.79
C VAL A 74 11.56 -9.15 -2.42
N TYR A 75 10.93 -9.57 -1.32
CA TYR A 75 11.47 -9.31 0.02
C TYR A 75 12.87 -9.93 0.21
N GLN A 76 13.10 -11.12 -0.33
CA GLN A 76 14.43 -11.75 -0.27
C GLN A 76 15.49 -10.89 -0.97
N ILE A 77 15.18 -10.32 -2.14
CA ILE A 77 16.09 -9.44 -2.89
C ILE A 77 16.29 -8.09 -2.17
N LEU A 78 15.22 -7.57 -1.55
CA LEU A 78 15.27 -6.30 -0.81
C LEU A 78 16.05 -6.42 0.51
N GLU A 79 16.27 -7.64 1.01
CA GLU A 79 16.97 -7.93 2.27
C GLU A 79 16.35 -7.14 3.45
N ASP A 80 17.11 -6.99 4.54
CA ASP A 80 16.71 -6.18 5.70
C ASP A 80 16.91 -4.69 5.44
N SER A 81 16.02 -4.14 4.60
CA SER A 81 15.97 -2.70 4.32
C SER A 81 15.04 -1.97 5.27
N PRO A 82 15.45 -0.81 5.84
CA PRO A 82 14.60 -0.05 6.75
C PRO A 82 13.34 0.52 6.07
N PHE A 83 13.34 0.63 4.74
CA PHE A 83 12.24 1.19 3.96
C PHE A 83 11.03 0.27 3.84
N PHE A 84 11.20 -1.05 3.96
CA PHE A 84 10.14 -2.04 3.70
C PHE A 84 9.80 -2.85 4.94
N SER A 85 8.62 -3.48 4.98
CA SER A 85 8.36 -4.54 5.98
C SER A 85 9.32 -5.72 5.79
N THR A 86 9.62 -6.42 6.86
CA THR A 86 10.38 -7.67 6.83
C THR A 86 9.45 -8.83 6.51
N CYS A 87 9.82 -9.70 5.58
CA CYS A 87 9.13 -10.97 5.36
C CYS A 87 9.81 -12.07 6.17
N PHE A 88 9.09 -12.62 7.16
CA PHE A 88 9.60 -13.68 8.04
C PHE A 88 9.39 -15.07 7.45
N ALA A 89 8.26 -15.28 6.78
CA ALA A 89 7.91 -16.59 6.22
C ALA A 89 6.96 -16.45 5.03
N SER A 90 7.04 -17.43 4.14
CA SER A 90 6.15 -17.62 3.01
C SER A 90 5.57 -19.04 3.08
N TYR A 91 4.26 -19.14 2.92
CA TYR A 91 3.51 -20.40 2.87
C TYR A 91 2.74 -20.48 1.55
N ASP A 92 1.89 -21.49 1.37
CA ASP A 92 1.19 -21.68 0.09
C ASP A 92 0.21 -20.54 -0.22
N GLU A 93 -0.50 -20.02 0.78
CA GLU A 93 -1.60 -19.04 0.59
C GLU A 93 -1.35 -17.69 1.26
N TYR A 94 -0.27 -17.55 2.03
CA TYR A 94 -0.01 -16.33 2.82
C TYR A 94 1.46 -16.04 3.08
N LEU A 95 1.72 -14.76 3.36
CA LEU A 95 3.00 -14.27 3.88
C LEU A 95 2.86 -13.85 5.34
N VAL A 96 3.94 -14.06 6.11
CA VAL A 96 4.11 -13.49 7.44
C VAL A 96 5.09 -12.34 7.36
N LEU A 97 4.61 -11.13 7.57
CA LEU A 97 5.35 -9.88 7.47
C LEU A 97 5.47 -9.20 8.85
N SER A 98 6.40 -8.27 9.00
CA SER A 98 6.41 -7.34 10.14
C SER A 98 5.17 -6.46 10.09
N TYR A 99 4.53 -6.31 11.26
CA TYR A 99 3.47 -5.33 11.41
C TYR A 99 4.08 -3.93 11.55
N GLU A 100 3.82 -3.08 10.56
CA GLU A 100 4.28 -1.70 10.54
C GLU A 100 3.21 -0.76 11.10
N LYS A 101 3.57 -0.06 12.18
CA LYS A 101 2.70 0.94 12.81
C LYS A 101 2.79 2.26 12.06
N GLY A 102 1.66 2.84 11.71
CA GLY A 102 1.60 4.15 11.11
C GLY A 102 0.25 4.41 10.46
N LYS A 103 0.00 5.65 10.09
CA LYS A 103 -1.13 6.00 9.21
C LYS A 103 -0.64 5.95 7.79
N THR A 104 -1.46 5.45 6.86
CA THR A 104 -1.12 5.59 5.44
C THR A 104 -1.06 7.07 5.07
N LEU A 105 -0.30 7.46 4.04
CA LEU A 105 -0.34 8.84 3.55
C LEU A 105 -1.75 9.21 3.07
N PHE A 106 -2.52 8.23 2.59
CA PHE A 106 -3.94 8.41 2.27
C PHE A 106 -4.74 8.85 3.50
N ASP A 107 -4.56 8.16 4.64
CA ASP A 107 -5.20 8.53 5.90
C ASP A 107 -4.70 9.87 6.43
N CYS A 108 -3.43 10.21 6.19
CA CYS A 108 -2.89 11.52 6.56
C CYS A 108 -3.63 12.65 5.83
N ILE A 109 -3.85 12.51 4.51
CA ILE A 109 -4.64 13.46 3.72
C ILE A 109 -6.08 13.57 4.25
N LEU A 110 -6.73 12.45 4.58
CA LEU A 110 -8.10 12.47 5.11
C LEU A 110 -8.20 13.15 6.48
N GLN A 111 -7.17 13.02 7.31
CA GLN A 111 -7.18 13.50 8.69
C GLN A 111 -6.51 14.87 8.85
N GLY A 112 -5.95 15.44 7.77
CA GLY A 112 -5.18 16.69 7.83
C GLY A 112 -3.88 16.55 8.61
N ILE A 113 -3.26 15.38 8.58
CA ILE A 113 -1.98 15.13 9.23
C ILE A 113 -0.88 15.56 8.28
N HIS A 114 0.03 16.39 8.80
CA HIS A 114 1.20 16.84 8.07
C HIS A 114 2.05 15.65 7.61
N ILE A 115 2.38 15.63 6.32
CA ILE A 115 3.30 14.70 5.67
C ILE A 115 4.61 15.48 5.48
N PRO A 116 5.66 15.17 6.25
CA PRO A 116 6.93 15.87 6.13
C PRO A 116 7.60 15.63 4.78
N GLU A 117 8.35 16.61 4.28
CA GLU A 117 9.17 16.47 3.07
C GLU A 117 10.16 15.30 3.18
N GLN A 118 10.66 15.03 4.38
CA GLN A 118 11.51 13.87 4.67
C GLN A 118 10.87 12.55 4.21
N VAL A 119 9.55 12.39 4.32
CA VAL A 119 8.86 11.17 3.86
C VAL A 119 8.95 11.03 2.35
N VAL A 120 8.81 12.14 1.61
CA VAL A 120 8.91 12.14 0.15
C VAL A 120 10.34 11.79 -0.29
N ASN A 121 11.34 12.33 0.40
CA ASN A 121 12.74 12.03 0.14
C ASN A 121 13.07 10.56 0.46
N GLU A 122 12.61 10.03 1.59
CA GLU A 122 12.84 8.63 1.96
C GLU A 122 12.15 7.65 1.00
N VAL A 123 11.01 8.01 0.41
CA VAL A 123 10.41 7.19 -0.66
C VAL A 123 11.27 7.24 -1.93
N GLU A 124 11.86 8.38 -2.30
CA GLU A 124 12.81 8.43 -3.43
C GLU A 124 14.06 7.57 -3.16
N ASP A 125 14.62 7.64 -1.95
CA ASP A 125 15.76 6.80 -1.54
C ASP A 125 15.40 5.30 -1.63
N ALA A 126 14.19 4.93 -1.19
CA ALA A 126 13.69 3.56 -1.30
C ALA A 126 13.54 3.13 -2.76
N ARG A 127 13.10 4.02 -3.66
CA ARG A 127 12.98 3.74 -5.09
C ARG A 127 14.35 3.53 -5.74
N GLU A 128 15.33 4.35 -5.39
CA GLU A 128 16.71 4.17 -5.85
C GLU A 128 17.27 2.83 -5.36
N TYR A 129 17.06 2.49 -4.09
CA TYR A 129 17.44 1.21 -3.51
C TYR A 129 16.85 0.02 -4.29
N VAL A 130 15.56 0.06 -4.60
CA VAL A 130 14.86 -0.98 -5.39
C VAL A 130 15.50 -1.14 -6.77
N ARG A 131 15.80 -0.03 -7.46
CA ARG A 131 16.46 -0.06 -8.77
C ARG A 131 17.86 -0.65 -8.70
N ASN A 132 18.62 -0.31 -7.67
CA ASN A 132 19.96 -0.84 -7.45
C ASN A 132 19.96 -2.35 -7.16
N LYS A 133 18.87 -2.90 -6.63
CA LYS A 133 18.64 -4.34 -6.48
C LYS A 133 18.11 -5.02 -7.76
N GLY A 134 18.00 -4.30 -8.87
CA GLY A 134 17.54 -4.84 -10.16
C GLY A 134 16.02 -5.02 -10.28
N LEU A 135 15.26 -4.40 -9.38
CA LEU A 135 13.79 -4.42 -9.36
C LEU A 135 13.22 -3.09 -9.87
N ASN A 136 11.90 -3.06 -10.10
CA ASN A 136 11.19 -1.88 -10.58
C ASN A 136 10.27 -1.34 -9.46
N PRO A 137 10.47 -0.12 -8.94
CA PRO A 137 9.61 0.43 -7.89
C PRO A 137 8.26 0.88 -8.47
N ARG A 138 7.34 -0.08 -8.64
CA ARG A 138 5.97 0.09 -9.16
C ARG A 138 4.95 0.03 -8.03
N ASP A 139 3.73 0.45 -8.30
CA ASP A 139 2.58 0.44 -7.38
C ASP A 139 2.81 1.21 -6.07
N ILE A 140 3.70 2.19 -6.10
CA ILE A 140 3.94 3.08 -4.96
C ILE A 140 2.87 4.17 -4.97
N HIS A 141 1.92 4.07 -4.03
CA HIS A 141 0.83 5.02 -3.88
C HIS A 141 0.49 5.30 -2.41
N LEU A 142 -0.34 6.32 -2.16
CA LEU A 142 -0.61 6.83 -0.81
C LEU A 142 -1.10 5.78 0.22
N LYS A 143 -1.76 4.69 -0.23
CA LYS A 143 -2.18 3.58 0.67
C LYS A 143 -1.07 2.58 1.01
N ASN A 144 0.03 2.56 0.25
CA ASN A 144 1.17 1.64 0.40
C ASN A 144 2.36 2.32 1.09
N ILE A 145 2.20 3.56 1.54
CA ILE A 145 3.22 4.32 2.26
C ILE A 145 2.63 4.70 3.62
N LEU A 146 3.30 4.29 4.68
CA LEU A 146 2.98 4.62 6.06
C LEU A 146 3.87 5.75 6.55
N LEU A 147 3.27 6.70 7.27
CA LEU A 147 3.97 7.67 8.10
C LEU A 147 4.22 7.05 9.48
N GLN A 148 5.48 6.77 9.78
CA GLN A 148 5.93 6.14 11.03
C GLN A 148 7.01 7.00 11.67
N ASN A 149 6.69 7.67 12.78
CA ASN A 149 7.64 8.53 13.51
C ASN A 149 8.33 9.59 12.63
N GLY A 150 7.58 10.22 11.72
CA GLY A 150 8.12 11.23 10.79
C GLY A 150 8.85 10.65 9.56
N ARG A 151 8.86 9.33 9.42
CA ARG A 151 9.58 8.59 8.37
C ARG A 151 8.64 7.78 7.48
N ALA A 152 9.14 7.43 6.29
CA ALA A 152 8.43 6.58 5.35
C ALA A 152 8.67 5.10 5.65
N LYS A 153 7.59 4.31 5.58
CA LYS A 153 7.65 2.85 5.52
C LYS A 153 6.75 2.36 4.40
N ILE A 154 7.29 1.61 3.45
CA ILE A 154 6.59 1.11 2.27
C ILE A 154 6.18 -0.33 2.53
N ILE A 155 4.92 -0.62 2.20
CA ILE A 155 4.32 -1.95 2.28
C ILE A 155 3.79 -2.34 0.89
N ASP A 156 3.56 -3.63 0.70
CA ASP A 156 3.13 -4.22 -0.59
C ASP A 156 4.13 -3.98 -1.73
N VAL A 157 5.01 -4.96 -1.93
CA VAL A 157 6.07 -4.92 -2.93
C VAL A 157 5.79 -5.90 -4.09
N SER A 158 4.55 -6.39 -4.19
CA SER A 158 4.16 -7.48 -5.10
C SER A 158 4.40 -7.16 -6.58
N GLU A 159 4.28 -5.89 -6.98
CA GLU A 159 4.47 -5.47 -8.37
C GLU A 159 5.93 -5.19 -8.76
N TYR A 160 6.91 -5.33 -7.85
CA TYR A 160 8.27 -4.84 -8.12
C TYR A 160 9.04 -5.68 -9.15
N THR A 161 8.56 -6.89 -9.43
CA THR A 161 9.08 -7.75 -10.50
C THR A 161 8.56 -7.37 -11.88
N LEU A 162 7.46 -6.61 -11.96
CA LEU A 162 6.86 -6.20 -13.23
C LEU A 162 7.75 -5.17 -13.93
N GLN A 163 7.88 -5.32 -15.24
CA GLN A 163 8.74 -4.46 -16.05
C GLN A 163 8.15 -3.05 -16.22
N GLY A 164 9.03 -2.06 -16.38
CA GLY A 164 8.67 -0.69 -16.72
C GLY A 164 8.28 0.19 -15.52
N ASN A 165 7.79 1.40 -15.82
CA ASN A 165 7.40 2.41 -14.84
C ASN A 165 5.90 2.71 -14.96
N ASP A 166 5.18 2.75 -13.85
CA ASP A 166 3.76 3.11 -13.80
C ASP A 166 3.51 4.59 -13.50
N PHE A 167 4.58 5.36 -13.24
CA PHE A 167 4.61 6.80 -12.97
C PHE A 167 3.74 7.24 -11.78
N ARG A 168 3.20 6.31 -10.97
CA ARG A 168 2.28 6.63 -9.87
C ARG A 168 2.93 7.53 -8.86
N TRP A 169 4.13 7.16 -8.43
CA TRP A 169 4.87 7.93 -7.44
C TRP A 169 5.34 9.28 -8.00
N GLU A 170 5.85 9.34 -9.23
CA GLU A 170 6.29 10.60 -9.84
C GLU A 170 5.16 11.62 -9.90
N HIS A 171 3.95 11.20 -10.24
CA HIS A 171 2.78 12.07 -10.23
C HIS A 171 2.39 12.50 -8.81
N LEU A 172 2.49 11.61 -7.83
CA LEU A 172 2.26 11.96 -6.42
C LEU A 172 3.31 12.96 -5.90
N LYS A 173 4.59 12.75 -6.19
CA LYS A 173 5.69 13.66 -5.84
C LYS A 173 5.50 15.03 -6.45
N LYS A 174 5.21 15.11 -7.76
CA LYS A 174 4.87 16.39 -8.42
C LYS A 174 3.66 17.05 -7.76
N GLY A 175 2.61 16.28 -7.47
CA GLY A 175 1.42 16.78 -6.77
C GLY A 175 1.74 17.32 -5.37
N TYR A 176 2.65 16.65 -4.66
CA TYR A 176 3.13 17.09 -3.36
C TYR A 176 3.87 18.43 -3.47
N GLU A 177 4.89 18.48 -4.33
CA GLU A 177 5.73 19.68 -4.55
C GLU A 177 4.91 20.90 -5.01
N GLN A 178 3.90 20.69 -5.86
CA GLN A 178 3.13 21.78 -6.46
C GLN A 178 1.91 22.22 -5.65
N TYR A 179 1.23 21.29 -4.96
CA TYR A 179 -0.12 21.56 -4.44
C TYR A 179 -0.35 21.14 -2.99
N TYR A 180 0.53 20.34 -2.37
CA TYR A 180 0.28 19.84 -1.01
C TYR A 180 0.11 20.96 0.01
N HIS A 181 0.88 22.05 -0.12
CA HIS A 181 0.78 23.23 0.74
C HIS A 181 -0.64 23.84 0.82
N LEU A 182 -1.51 23.59 -0.17
CA LEU A 182 -2.89 24.07 -0.17
C LEU A 182 -3.81 23.26 0.76
N ILE A 183 -3.42 22.03 1.11
CA ILE A 183 -4.20 21.10 1.93
C ILE A 183 -3.44 20.63 3.18
N ASP A 184 -2.18 21.05 3.35
CA ASP A 184 -1.37 20.69 4.51
C ASP A 184 -2.07 21.13 5.81
N GLY A 185 -2.09 20.24 6.81
CA GLY A 185 -2.80 20.44 8.07
C GLY A 185 -4.33 20.41 7.99
N ASN A 186 -4.93 20.26 6.80
CA ASN A 186 -6.37 20.33 6.59
C ASN A 186 -6.92 18.99 6.13
N SER A 187 -8.01 18.53 6.75
CA SER A 187 -8.66 17.27 6.35
C SER A 187 -9.32 17.42 4.99
N VAL A 188 -8.99 16.51 4.07
CA VAL A 188 -9.63 16.44 2.75
C VAL A 188 -10.80 15.46 2.82
N PRO A 189 -12.02 15.84 2.39
CA PRO A 189 -13.17 14.95 2.43
C PRO A 189 -12.95 13.64 1.67
N PHE A 190 -13.35 12.51 2.27
CA PHE A 190 -13.18 11.17 1.70
C PHE A 190 -13.68 11.04 0.26
N TRP A 191 -14.87 11.57 -0.04
CA TRP A 191 -15.46 11.50 -1.38
C TRP A 191 -14.55 12.17 -2.43
N LEU A 192 -13.82 13.23 -2.06
CA LEU A 192 -12.95 13.96 -2.98
C LEU A 192 -11.70 13.16 -3.27
N VAL A 193 -11.03 12.65 -2.22
CA VAL A 193 -9.82 11.81 -2.39
C VAL A 193 -10.14 10.55 -3.20
N GLU A 194 -11.26 9.90 -2.92
CA GLU A 194 -11.69 8.71 -3.67
C GLU A 194 -12.08 9.02 -5.12
N THR A 195 -12.68 10.19 -5.38
CA THR A 195 -12.99 10.63 -6.75
C THR A 195 -11.71 10.85 -7.56
N ILE A 196 -10.74 11.56 -7.00
CA ILE A 196 -9.43 11.79 -7.64
C ILE A 196 -8.73 10.46 -7.89
N ARG A 197 -8.72 9.55 -6.91
CA ARG A 197 -8.16 8.19 -7.04
C ARG A 197 -8.82 7.41 -8.18
N LYS A 198 -10.16 7.39 -8.24
CA LYS A 198 -10.90 6.66 -9.29
C LYS A 198 -10.61 7.23 -10.67
N TRP A 199 -10.60 8.55 -10.82
CA TRP A 199 -10.25 9.17 -12.10
C TRP A 199 -8.81 8.87 -12.51
N TYR A 200 -7.86 8.95 -11.58
CA TYR A 200 -6.47 8.61 -11.86
C TYR A 200 -6.33 7.15 -12.32
N ASN A 201 -7.02 6.20 -11.68
CA ASN A 201 -6.99 4.79 -12.08
C ASN A 201 -7.70 4.51 -13.42
N GLN A 202 -8.65 5.36 -13.82
CA GLN A 202 -9.37 5.26 -15.10
C GLN A 202 -8.61 5.93 -16.25
N GLN A 203 -7.57 6.71 -15.96
CA GLN A 203 -6.75 7.29 -17.00
C GLN A 203 -6.01 6.18 -17.74
N GLY A 204 -6.23 6.10 -19.06
CA GLY A 204 -5.42 5.28 -19.93
C GLY A 204 -3.97 5.76 -19.95
N LYS A 205 -3.04 4.92 -20.42
CA LYS A 205 -1.58 5.14 -20.45
C LYS A 205 -1.10 6.45 -21.14
N ASN A 206 -2.01 7.24 -21.72
CA ASN A 206 -1.69 8.39 -22.56
C ASN A 206 -2.07 9.76 -21.96
N SER A 207 -2.70 9.84 -20.78
CA SER A 207 -2.99 11.16 -20.20
C SER A 207 -1.77 11.72 -19.48
N SER A 208 -1.39 12.97 -19.76
CA SER A 208 -0.29 13.60 -19.05
C SER A 208 -0.72 14.05 -17.65
N TYR A 209 0.26 14.12 -16.74
CA TYR A 209 0.09 14.70 -15.40
C TYR A 209 -0.54 16.11 -15.46
N GLU A 210 -0.12 16.93 -16.41
CA GLU A 210 -0.57 18.30 -16.57
C GLU A 210 -2.05 18.35 -16.99
N GLU A 211 -2.47 17.46 -17.89
CA GLU A 211 -3.87 17.36 -18.31
C GLU A 211 -4.77 16.89 -17.16
N PHE A 212 -4.33 15.86 -16.42
CA PHE A 212 -5.03 15.38 -15.23
C PHE A 212 -5.22 16.52 -14.21
N THR A 213 -4.13 17.18 -13.84
CA THR A 213 -4.12 18.25 -12.84
C THR A 213 -5.01 19.43 -13.27
N LYS A 214 -4.94 19.84 -14.54
CA LYS A 214 -5.82 20.90 -15.08
C LYS A 214 -7.30 20.56 -14.94
N ASN A 215 -7.68 19.30 -15.14
CA ASN A 215 -9.06 18.85 -14.98
C ASN A 215 -9.49 18.86 -13.50
N ILE A 216 -8.64 18.39 -12.59
CA ILE A 216 -8.89 18.44 -11.14
C ILE A 216 -9.09 19.89 -10.68
N LEU A 217 -8.17 20.80 -11.03
CA LEU A 217 -8.26 22.20 -10.63
C LEU A 217 -9.56 22.86 -11.13
N LYS A 218 -9.93 22.67 -12.41
CA LYS A 218 -11.19 23.20 -12.95
C LYS A 218 -12.42 22.75 -12.15
N LEU A 219 -12.43 21.51 -11.67
CA LEU A 219 -13.52 20.96 -10.87
C LEU A 219 -13.55 21.56 -9.46
N LEU A 220 -12.40 21.75 -8.83
CA LEU A 220 -12.30 22.42 -7.53
C LEU A 220 -12.74 23.89 -7.61
N TYR A 221 -12.28 24.62 -8.64
CA TYR A 221 -12.68 26.01 -8.89
C TYR A 221 -14.19 26.18 -9.20
N LYS A 222 -14.82 25.18 -9.84
CA LYS A 222 -16.27 25.20 -10.10
C LYS A 222 -17.13 24.87 -8.89
N LYS A 223 -16.58 24.23 -7.85
CA LYS A 223 -17.30 23.91 -6.60
C LYS A 223 -17.21 25.02 -5.55
N TRP A 224 -16.29 25.97 -5.71
CA TRP A 224 -16.11 27.12 -4.83
C TRP A 224 -16.68 28.45 -5.38
N ASN A 225 -17.31 28.43 -6.55
CA ASN A 225 -18.23 29.47 -7.05
C ASN A 225 -19.66 28.92 -7.04
#